data_AF-A0A078MGB7-F1
#
_entry.id   AF-A0A078MGB7-F1
#
_cell.length_a   1.000
_cell.length_b   1.000
_cell.length_c   1.000
_cell.angle_alpha   90.00
_cell.angle_beta   90.00
_cell.angle_gamma   90.00
#
_symmetry.space_group_name_H-M   'P 1'
#
loop_
_entity.id
_entity.type
_entity.pdbx_description
1 polymer ?
#
loop_
_entity_poly.entity_id
_entity_poly.type
_entity_poly.pdbx_seq_one_letter_code
_entity_poly.pdbx_strand_id
1 'polypeptide(L)'
;MAINEDRFLQQRSALPLMPARPMTIEKQPHEERSKGKKTRQSVENVVDMMLASKLLAENVLFETVLHHPKVVWIQDETERSGYVFARESDAVALQTKKNGFTMYMPTNPIVYLVNGEPYHLLTRIDSTRSKPNITRLEREPRPILSAARVNDCLTAMVICFYQAYITELEQIMTRKTADFYSQFYMKQYAENELATFKTKISELNDNHMNWHPRGNGHEQLVDYIMALPLLTSQIGDELRCDSHPQGLVTVIASY
;
A
#
# COMPACT_ATOMS: atom_id res chain seq x y z
N MET A 1 -24.98 -1.23 -58.14
CA MET A 1 -23.99 -2.24 -57.70
C MET A 1 -23.00 -1.53 -56.80
N ALA A 2 -23.19 -1.63 -55.48
CA ALA A 2 -22.27 -1.11 -54.48
C ALA A 2 -21.84 -2.32 -53.65
N ILE A 3 -20.66 -2.86 -53.96
CA ILE A 3 -20.05 -3.97 -53.23
C ILE A 3 -18.58 -3.60 -53.02
N ASN A 4 -18.12 -3.76 -51.76
CA ASN A 4 -16.73 -3.80 -51.30
C ASN A 4 -16.02 -2.48 -50.96
N GLU A 5 -16.52 -1.71 -49.99
CA GLU A 5 -15.64 -0.91 -49.12
C GLU A 5 -15.74 -1.33 -47.64
N ASP A 6 -16.88 -1.88 -47.18
CA ASP A 6 -17.05 -2.30 -45.78
C ASP A 6 -16.27 -3.55 -45.35
N ARG A 7 -15.81 -4.38 -46.30
CA ARG A 7 -15.06 -5.61 -45.97
C ARG A 7 -13.60 -5.38 -45.60
N PHE A 8 -13.01 -4.25 -46.00
CA PHE A 8 -11.61 -3.95 -45.68
C PHE A 8 -11.42 -3.21 -44.34
N LEU A 9 -12.49 -2.61 -43.80
CA LEU A 9 -12.46 -1.96 -42.49
C LEU A 9 -12.74 -2.93 -41.32
N GLN A 10 -13.32 -4.10 -41.57
CA GLN A 10 -13.59 -5.11 -40.53
C GLN A 10 -12.42 -6.07 -40.23
N GLN A 11 -11.29 -5.99 -40.95
CA GLN A 11 -10.13 -6.88 -40.76
C GLN A 11 -8.91 -6.21 -40.12
N ARG A 12 -9.00 -4.96 -39.64
CA ARG A 12 -7.89 -4.23 -39.02
C ARG A 12 -8.16 -3.80 -37.57
N SER A 13 -8.62 -4.70 -36.70
CA SER A 13 -8.46 -4.49 -35.25
C SER A 13 -8.62 -5.76 -34.41
N ALA A 14 -8.25 -6.92 -34.96
CA ALA A 14 -8.05 -8.12 -34.17
C ALA A 14 -6.54 -8.40 -34.06
N LEU A 15 -5.79 -7.42 -33.55
CA LEU A 15 -4.57 -7.79 -32.85
C LEU A 15 -5.04 -8.55 -31.62
N PRO A 16 -4.60 -9.80 -31.38
CA PRO A 16 -4.83 -10.42 -30.10
C PRO A 16 -4.29 -9.45 -29.06
N LEU A 17 -5.16 -9.02 -28.13
CA LEU A 17 -4.73 -8.39 -26.89
C LEU A 17 -3.72 -9.37 -26.31
N MET A 18 -2.42 -9.09 -26.48
CA MET A 18 -1.41 -9.83 -25.74
C MET A 18 -1.84 -9.69 -24.29
N PRO A 19 -2.00 -10.79 -23.53
CA PRO A 19 -2.34 -10.67 -22.12
C PRO A 19 -1.29 -9.73 -21.54
N ALA A 20 -1.75 -8.61 -20.95
CA ALA A 20 -0.87 -7.70 -20.25
C ALA A 20 -0.01 -8.58 -19.34
N ARG A 21 1.32 -8.55 -19.51
CA ARG A 21 2.19 -9.36 -18.66
C ARG A 21 1.81 -9.04 -17.22
N PRO A 22 1.51 -10.07 -16.39
CA PRO A 22 1.20 -9.82 -14.99
C PRO A 22 2.36 -9.03 -14.40
N MET A 23 2.04 -7.95 -13.67
CA MET A 23 3.06 -7.14 -13.03
C MET A 23 3.82 -8.00 -12.04
N THR A 24 5.15 -7.84 -11.97
CA THR A 24 6.02 -8.48 -10.99
C THR A 24 6.76 -7.43 -10.17
N ILE A 25 6.85 -7.60 -8.84
CA ILE A 25 7.49 -6.72 -7.88
C ILE A 25 8.46 -7.56 -7.05
N GLU A 26 9.75 -7.34 -7.26
CA GLU A 26 10.80 -8.11 -6.58
C GLU A 26 11.71 -7.19 -5.78
N LYS A 27 11.91 -7.47 -4.50
CA LYS A 27 12.84 -6.70 -3.67
C LYS A 27 14.27 -7.06 -4.01
N GLN A 28 15.10 -6.06 -4.29
CA GLN A 28 16.54 -6.29 -4.44
C GLN A 28 17.20 -6.51 -3.07
N PRO A 29 18.16 -7.45 -2.97
CA PRO A 29 18.98 -7.59 -1.78
C PRO A 29 19.68 -6.27 -1.45
N HIS A 30 19.63 -5.86 -0.19
CA HIS A 30 20.36 -4.70 0.28
C HIS A 30 20.85 -4.96 1.70
N GLU A 31 22.06 -4.48 2.02
CA GLU A 31 22.58 -4.53 3.39
C GLU A 31 22.27 -3.22 4.11
N GLU A 32 21.61 -3.26 5.25
CA GLU A 32 21.32 -2.06 6.03
C GLU A 32 22.61 -1.52 6.69
N ARG A 33 23.04 -0.31 6.31
CA ARG A 33 24.30 0.30 6.77
C ARG A 33 24.13 1.34 7.89
N SER A 34 22.90 1.59 8.38
CA SER A 34 22.64 2.70 9.32
C SER A 34 22.42 2.25 10.77
N LYS A 35 22.92 3.03 11.73
CA LYS A 35 22.80 2.77 13.18
C LYS A 35 21.45 3.24 13.80
N GLY A 36 20.40 3.48 13.01
CA GLY A 36 19.13 4.09 13.45
C GLY A 36 17.88 3.30 13.04
N LYS A 37 17.56 2.22 13.76
CA LYS A 37 16.60 1.17 13.39
C LYS A 37 15.09 1.49 13.33
N LYS A 38 14.60 2.72 13.43
CA LYS A 38 13.22 2.90 13.96
C LYS A 38 12.07 3.26 13.02
N THR A 39 12.29 3.86 11.85
CA THR A 39 11.16 4.39 11.04
C THR A 39 11.19 3.95 9.59
N ARG A 40 12.39 3.93 8.99
CA ARG A 40 12.62 3.39 7.64
C ARG A 40 12.20 1.92 7.56
N GLN A 41 12.60 1.12 8.56
CA GLN A 41 12.28 -0.30 8.65
C GLN A 41 10.76 -0.55 8.75
N SER A 42 10.02 0.33 9.42
CA SER A 42 8.58 0.14 9.60
C SER A 42 7.82 0.22 8.28
N VAL A 43 8.17 1.17 7.41
CA VAL A 43 7.56 1.29 6.07
C VAL A 43 7.94 0.10 5.21
N GLU A 44 9.23 -0.25 5.21
CA GLU A 44 9.73 -1.41 4.49
C GLU A 44 9.03 -2.70 4.92
N ASN A 45 8.93 -2.96 6.22
CA ASN A 45 8.26 -4.15 6.77
C ASN A 45 6.79 -4.21 6.33
N VAL A 46 6.07 -3.09 6.34
CA VAL A 46 4.67 -3.07 5.88
C VAL A 46 4.58 -3.37 4.39
N VAL A 47 5.46 -2.82 3.55
CA VAL A 47 5.52 -3.15 2.11
C VAL A 47 5.82 -4.64 1.92
N ASP A 48 6.82 -5.17 2.63
CA ASP A 48 7.22 -6.57 2.55
C ASP A 48 6.08 -7.50 2.98
N MET A 49 5.33 -7.16 4.04
CA MET A 49 4.16 -7.91 4.47
C MET A 49 3.06 -7.91 3.42
N MET A 50 2.75 -6.75 2.83
CA MET A 50 1.73 -6.66 1.77
C MET A 50 2.10 -7.51 0.56
N LEU A 51 3.37 -7.46 0.13
CA LEU A 51 3.89 -8.30 -0.96
C LEU A 51 3.86 -9.79 -0.60
N ALA A 52 4.31 -10.15 0.61
CA ALA A 52 4.37 -11.52 1.08
C ALA A 52 2.98 -12.15 1.26
N SER A 53 1.96 -11.36 1.59
CA SER A 53 0.58 -11.83 1.78
C SER A 53 -0.01 -12.46 0.50
N LYS A 54 0.40 -11.96 -0.67
CA LYS A 54 -0.12 -12.35 -2.00
C LYS A 54 -1.65 -12.29 -2.12
N LEU A 55 -2.33 -11.54 -1.24
CA LEU A 55 -3.79 -11.43 -1.20
C LEU A 55 -4.33 -10.59 -2.35
N LEU A 56 -3.53 -9.63 -2.82
CA LEU A 56 -3.78 -8.81 -4.00
C LEU A 56 -2.88 -9.24 -5.15
N ALA A 57 -3.37 -9.14 -6.38
CA ALA A 57 -2.52 -9.19 -7.55
C ALA A 57 -1.54 -7.99 -7.52
N GLU A 58 -0.30 -8.20 -7.94
CA GLU A 58 0.75 -7.20 -7.75
C GLU A 58 0.50 -5.89 -8.52
N ASN A 59 -0.19 -5.95 -9.67
CA ASN A 59 -0.62 -4.74 -10.38
C ASN A 59 -1.63 -3.93 -9.55
N VAL A 60 -2.58 -4.61 -8.90
CA VAL A 60 -3.56 -3.95 -8.02
C VAL A 60 -2.85 -3.36 -6.82
N LEU A 61 -1.97 -4.12 -6.16
CA LEU A 61 -1.19 -3.62 -5.02
C LEU A 61 -0.35 -2.39 -5.40
N PHE A 62 0.31 -2.42 -6.56
CA PHE A 62 1.11 -1.30 -7.05
C PHE A 62 0.25 -0.05 -7.28
N GLU A 63 -0.81 -0.16 -8.06
CA GLU A 63 -1.62 1.00 -8.46
C GLU A 63 -2.45 1.59 -7.32
N THR A 64 -2.99 0.72 -6.44
CA THR A 64 -3.93 1.13 -5.40
C THR A 64 -3.27 1.44 -4.06
N VAL A 65 -2.02 0.99 -3.85
CA VAL A 65 -1.29 1.20 -2.58
C VAL A 65 0.07 1.85 -2.82
N LEU A 66 0.98 1.19 -3.54
CA LEU A 66 2.40 1.59 -3.57
C LEU A 66 2.68 2.84 -4.42
N HIS A 67 1.85 3.08 -5.43
CA HIS A 67 1.93 4.22 -6.34
C HIS A 67 0.62 5.04 -6.34
N HIS A 68 -0.09 5.01 -5.20
CA HIS A 68 -1.42 5.60 -5.11
C HIS A 68 -1.38 7.06 -4.61
N PRO A 69 -2.13 7.99 -5.22
CA PRO A 69 -2.14 9.39 -4.83
C PRO A 69 -2.66 9.71 -3.43
N LYS A 70 -3.37 8.80 -2.75
CA LYS A 70 -3.71 9.00 -1.33
C LYS A 70 -2.57 8.61 -0.38
N VAL A 71 -1.59 7.86 -0.89
CA VAL A 71 -0.40 7.43 -0.17
C VAL A 71 0.79 8.32 -0.59
N VAL A 72 0.62 9.65 -0.49
CA VAL A 72 1.68 10.61 -0.84
C VAL A 72 2.73 10.64 0.24
N TRP A 73 3.97 10.33 -0.15
CA TRP A 73 5.13 10.37 0.73
C TRP A 73 5.80 11.75 0.73
N ILE A 74 6.10 12.30 -0.44
CA ILE A 74 6.79 13.60 -0.64
C ILE A 74 6.12 14.34 -1.80
N GLN A 75 6.11 15.66 -1.78
CA GLN A 75 5.86 16.48 -2.97
C GLN A 75 6.93 17.57 -3.00
N ASP A 76 7.52 17.84 -4.15
CA ASP A 76 8.49 18.92 -4.28
C ASP A 76 7.83 20.30 -4.48
N GLU A 77 8.65 21.34 -4.55
CA GLU A 77 8.20 22.73 -4.73
C GLU A 77 7.61 22.99 -6.13
N THR A 78 7.75 22.04 -7.07
CA THR A 78 7.17 22.06 -8.41
C THR A 78 5.88 21.23 -8.52
N GLU A 79 5.31 20.85 -7.38
CA GLU A 79 4.10 20.03 -7.26
C GLU A 79 4.25 18.57 -7.71
N ARG A 80 5.46 18.10 -8.00
CA ARG A 80 5.70 16.69 -8.34
C ARG A 80 5.52 15.82 -7.10
N SER A 81 4.62 14.86 -7.17
CA SER A 81 4.34 13.92 -6.06
C SER A 81 5.21 12.68 -6.15
N GLY A 82 5.81 12.30 -5.03
CA GLY A 82 6.41 11.00 -4.77
C GLY A 82 5.50 10.16 -3.89
N TYR A 83 5.16 8.97 -4.36
CA TYR A 83 4.38 7.97 -3.64
C TYR A 83 5.30 7.05 -2.84
N VAL A 84 4.80 5.93 -2.30
CA VAL A 84 5.64 4.97 -1.56
C VAL A 84 6.78 4.48 -2.43
N PHE A 85 6.48 4.15 -3.69
CA PHE A 85 7.48 3.84 -4.72
C PHE A 85 7.66 5.01 -5.68
N ALA A 86 8.90 5.28 -6.06
CA ALA A 86 9.25 6.21 -7.13
C ALA A 86 10.32 5.59 -8.03
N ARG A 87 10.23 5.83 -9.34
CA ARG A 87 11.32 5.47 -10.26
C ARG A 87 12.61 6.13 -9.82
N GLU A 88 13.76 5.52 -10.08
CA GLU A 88 15.06 6.09 -9.71
C GLU A 88 15.22 7.55 -10.16
N SER A 89 14.86 7.87 -11.41
CA SER A 89 14.93 9.24 -11.94
C SER A 89 14.06 10.23 -11.18
N ASP A 90 12.87 9.79 -10.76
CA ASP A 90 11.94 10.62 -9.99
C ASP A 90 12.40 10.77 -8.55
N ALA A 91 12.91 9.69 -7.95
CA ALA A 91 13.50 9.69 -6.62
C ALA A 91 14.72 10.63 -6.54
N VAL A 92 15.52 10.71 -7.60
CA VAL A 92 16.64 11.67 -7.73
C VAL A 92 16.13 13.10 -7.87
N ALA A 93 15.10 13.34 -8.69
CA ALA A 93 14.52 14.68 -8.85
C ALA A 93 13.84 15.20 -7.57
N LEU A 94 13.22 14.31 -6.79
CA LEU A 94 12.60 14.62 -5.50
C LEU A 94 13.62 14.93 -4.39
N GLN A 95 14.94 14.85 -4.66
CA GLN A 95 16.00 15.29 -3.77
C GLN A 95 16.02 16.82 -3.67
N THR A 96 15.05 17.42 -2.99
CA THR A 96 15.12 18.86 -2.71
C THR A 96 16.03 19.12 -1.51
N LYS A 97 16.95 20.09 -1.70
CA LYS A 97 17.80 20.65 -0.64
C LYS A 97 17.07 21.84 -0.05
N LYS A 98 16.48 21.68 1.12
CA LYS A 98 15.91 22.80 1.88
C LYS A 98 16.80 23.08 3.10
N ASN A 99 17.28 24.31 3.24
CA ASN A 99 18.17 24.74 4.33
C ASN A 99 19.45 23.88 4.49
N GLY A 100 20.01 23.38 3.39
CA GLY A 100 21.20 22.52 3.41
C GLY A 100 20.94 21.05 3.80
N PHE A 101 19.70 20.67 4.10
CA PHE A 101 19.31 19.28 4.36
C PHE A 101 18.69 18.65 3.12
N THR A 102 19.24 17.51 2.70
CA THR A 102 18.64 16.65 1.68
C THR A 102 17.50 15.86 2.33
N MET A 103 16.26 16.08 1.89
CA MET A 103 15.09 15.46 2.56
C MET A 103 14.91 13.97 2.24
N TYR A 104 15.50 13.52 1.14
CA TYR A 104 15.58 12.14 0.71
C TYR A 104 17.00 11.88 0.25
N MET A 105 17.75 11.08 0.99
CA MET A 105 19.05 10.62 0.53
C MET A 105 19.20 9.16 0.93
N PRO A 106 19.09 8.23 -0.02
CA PRO A 106 19.62 6.92 0.21
C PRO A 106 21.09 6.98 -0.20
N THR A 107 21.98 7.20 0.75
CA THR A 107 23.34 6.65 0.64
C THR A 107 23.34 5.12 0.49
N ASN A 108 22.16 4.50 0.64
CA ASN A 108 21.85 3.08 0.43
C ASN A 108 20.33 2.90 0.21
N PRO A 109 19.80 2.84 -1.03
CA PRO A 109 18.36 2.77 -1.28
C PRO A 109 17.82 1.36 -1.04
N ILE A 110 16.56 1.26 -0.59
CA ILE A 110 15.80 0.01 -0.73
C ILE A 110 15.17 0.06 -2.12
N VAL A 111 15.49 -0.93 -2.94
CA VAL A 111 15.07 -0.99 -4.34
C VAL A 111 14.14 -2.18 -4.55
N TYR A 112 13.05 -1.94 -5.25
CA TYR A 112 12.13 -2.95 -5.76
C TYR A 112 12.15 -2.89 -7.29
N LEU A 113 12.22 -4.04 -7.94
CA LEU A 113 12.10 -4.18 -9.38
C LEU A 113 10.62 -4.36 -9.73
N VAL A 114 10.02 -3.38 -10.38
CA VAL A 114 8.65 -3.47 -10.91
C VAL A 114 8.75 -3.75 -12.40
N ASN A 115 8.38 -4.95 -12.83
CA ASN A 115 8.60 -5.45 -14.20
C ASN A 115 10.06 -5.31 -14.69
N GLY A 116 11.02 -5.45 -13.77
CA GLY A 116 12.45 -5.26 -14.05
C GLY A 116 12.94 -3.80 -14.05
N GLU A 117 12.05 -2.82 -13.91
CA GLU A 117 12.44 -1.41 -13.73
C GLU A 117 12.72 -1.10 -12.26
N PRO A 118 13.80 -0.36 -11.93
CA PRO A 118 14.13 -0.03 -10.54
C PRO A 118 13.24 1.09 -9.98
N TYR A 119 12.53 0.75 -8.90
CA TYR A 119 11.78 1.68 -8.06
C TYR A 119 12.44 1.76 -6.69
N HIS A 120 12.64 2.97 -6.21
CA HIS A 120 13.11 3.22 -4.87
C HIS A 120 11.92 3.31 -3.91
N LEU A 121 12.03 2.67 -2.76
CA LEU A 121 11.17 2.95 -1.63
C LEU A 121 11.53 4.34 -1.09
N LEU A 122 10.59 5.27 -1.19
CA LEU A 122 10.79 6.58 -0.60
C LEU A 122 10.68 6.46 0.92
N THR A 123 11.79 6.75 1.60
CA THR A 123 11.88 6.77 3.06
C THR A 123 12.50 8.09 3.48
N ARG A 124 11.81 8.84 4.35
CA ARG A 124 12.34 10.08 4.91
C ARG A 124 13.38 9.74 5.99
N ILE A 125 14.43 10.56 6.08
CA ILE A 125 15.37 10.53 7.21
C ILE A 125 14.68 11.01 8.52
N ASP A 126 14.62 10.08 9.47
CA ASP A 126 14.65 10.20 10.94
C ASP A 126 13.80 11.27 11.63
N SER A 127 12.48 11.15 11.62
CA SER A 127 11.72 11.71 12.74
C SER A 127 10.48 10.87 13.07
N THR A 128 10.29 10.62 14.37
CA THR A 128 9.31 9.72 15.00
C THR A 128 8.16 10.48 15.68
N ARG A 129 8.07 11.81 15.51
CA ARG A 129 7.34 12.72 16.42
C ARG A 129 5.95 13.15 15.94
N SER A 130 5.09 12.21 15.58
CA SER A 130 4.03 12.55 14.63
C SER A 130 2.68 11.85 14.77
N LYS A 131 1.61 12.64 14.88
CA LYS A 131 0.21 12.16 14.87
C LYS A 131 -0.21 11.70 13.47
N PRO A 132 -0.71 10.46 13.28
CA PRO A 132 -1.60 10.15 12.17
C PRO A 132 -2.90 10.96 12.32
N ASN A 133 -3.57 11.27 11.22
CA ASN A 133 -4.84 12.00 11.26
C ASN A 133 -5.78 11.42 10.19
N ILE A 134 -6.72 10.60 10.62
CA ILE A 134 -7.72 9.95 9.77
C ILE A 134 -8.52 11.00 8.99
N THR A 135 -8.95 12.09 9.62
CA THR A 135 -9.68 13.18 8.94
C THR A 135 -8.85 13.94 7.91
N ARG A 136 -7.52 13.77 7.87
CA ARG A 136 -6.66 14.29 6.78
C ARG A 136 -6.56 13.32 5.60
N LEU A 137 -6.83 12.03 5.78
CA LEU A 137 -6.92 11.06 4.68
C LEU A 137 -8.16 11.30 3.79
N GLU A 138 -9.18 11.99 4.35
CA GLU A 138 -10.38 12.43 3.66
C GLU A 138 -10.20 13.77 2.92
N ARG A 139 -9.08 14.46 3.12
CA ARG A 139 -8.76 15.74 2.50
C ARG A 139 -7.76 15.53 1.35
N GLU A 140 -7.75 16.44 0.38
CA GLU A 140 -6.67 16.45 -0.62
C GLU A 140 -5.32 16.53 0.11
N PRO A 141 -4.37 15.63 -0.22
CA PRO A 141 -3.10 15.55 0.47
C PRO A 141 -2.33 16.86 0.31
N ARG A 142 -2.15 17.61 1.40
CA ARG A 142 -1.28 18.79 1.41
C ARG A 142 0.18 18.37 1.66
N PRO A 143 1.14 18.89 0.88
CA PRO A 143 2.54 18.51 1.00
C PRO A 143 3.19 19.15 2.22
N ILE A 144 3.09 18.48 3.36
CA ILE A 144 3.82 18.90 4.57
C ILE A 144 4.95 17.93 4.84
N LEU A 145 6.16 18.43 4.67
CA LEU A 145 7.41 17.74 4.95
C LEU A 145 7.65 17.62 6.45
N SER A 146 6.84 16.85 7.17
CA SER A 146 7.14 16.47 8.57
C SER A 146 7.02 14.97 8.78
N ALA A 147 7.73 14.44 9.78
CA ALA A 147 7.56 13.08 10.26
C ALA A 147 6.10 12.71 10.55
N ALA A 148 5.21 13.71 10.71
CA ALA A 148 3.74 13.59 10.76
C ALA A 148 3.24 12.50 9.83
N ARG A 149 3.83 12.49 8.63
CA ARG A 149 3.32 11.74 7.50
C ARG A 149 3.76 10.29 7.44
N VAL A 150 4.73 9.83 8.23
CA VAL A 150 5.07 8.40 8.23
C VAL A 150 3.88 7.60 8.78
N ASN A 151 3.30 8.05 9.90
CA ASN A 151 2.14 7.39 10.49
C ASN A 151 0.88 7.55 9.62
N ASP A 152 0.69 8.72 8.99
CA ASP A 152 -0.36 8.92 7.99
C ASP A 152 -0.19 7.95 6.82
N CYS A 153 1.03 7.78 6.32
CA CYS A 153 1.32 6.88 5.21
C CYS A 153 1.14 5.41 5.60
N LEU A 154 1.67 4.97 6.74
CA LEU A 154 1.47 3.60 7.23
C LEU A 154 -0.03 3.30 7.36
N THR A 155 -0.78 4.25 7.92
CA THR A 155 -2.25 4.15 8.02
C THR A 155 -2.91 4.12 6.65
N ALA A 156 -2.52 5.01 5.73
CA ALA A 156 -3.06 5.10 4.38
C ALA A 156 -2.77 3.83 3.56
N MET A 157 -1.56 3.28 3.67
CA MET A 157 -1.18 2.02 3.02
C MET A 157 -2.09 0.89 3.47
N VAL A 158 -2.28 0.72 4.78
CA VAL A 158 -3.16 -0.32 5.33
C VAL A 158 -4.60 -0.09 4.85
N ILE A 159 -5.13 1.13 4.94
CA ILE A 159 -6.49 1.42 4.48
C ILE A 159 -6.65 1.13 2.98
N CYS A 160 -5.72 1.60 2.15
CA CYS A 160 -5.74 1.37 0.70
C CYS A 160 -5.65 -0.12 0.37
N PHE A 161 -4.81 -0.87 1.07
CA PHE A 161 -4.69 -2.33 0.89
C PHE A 161 -6.01 -3.05 1.17
N TYR A 162 -6.62 -2.80 2.33
CA TYR A 162 -7.90 -3.43 2.68
C TYR A 162 -9.01 -3.01 1.72
N GLN A 163 -9.08 -1.73 1.35
CA GLN A 163 -10.07 -1.24 0.39
C GLN A 163 -9.92 -1.92 -0.98
N ALA A 164 -8.69 -2.03 -1.48
CA ALA A 164 -8.41 -2.74 -2.73
C ALA A 164 -8.81 -4.22 -2.62
N TYR A 165 -8.46 -4.89 -1.53
CA TYR A 165 -8.78 -6.30 -1.32
C TYR A 165 -10.30 -6.54 -1.26
N ILE A 166 -11.03 -5.72 -0.50
CA ILE A 166 -12.49 -5.76 -0.44
C ILE A 166 -13.11 -5.54 -1.82
N THR A 167 -12.64 -4.54 -2.57
CA THR A 167 -13.14 -4.24 -3.92
C THR A 167 -12.88 -5.38 -4.90
N GLU A 168 -11.70 -5.99 -4.87
CA GLU A 168 -11.39 -7.13 -5.74
C GLU A 168 -12.24 -8.37 -5.37
N LEU A 169 -12.46 -8.63 -4.07
CA LEU A 169 -13.37 -9.68 -3.61
C LEU A 169 -14.81 -9.46 -4.14
N GLU A 170 -15.33 -8.23 -4.11
CA GLU A 170 -16.65 -7.91 -4.69
C GLU A 170 -16.72 -8.18 -6.20
N GLN A 171 -15.65 -7.87 -6.93
CA GLN A 171 -15.59 -8.12 -8.37
C GLN A 171 -15.61 -9.61 -8.70
N ILE A 172 -14.84 -10.44 -8.00
CA ILE A 172 -14.80 -11.89 -8.25
C ILE A 172 -16.11 -12.58 -7.86
N MET A 173 -16.77 -12.13 -6.78
CA MET A 173 -18.11 -12.60 -6.39
C MET A 173 -19.13 -12.39 -7.50
N THR A 174 -19.05 -11.24 -8.17
CA THR A 174 -19.95 -10.88 -9.28
C THR A 174 -19.70 -11.75 -10.53
N ARG A 175 -18.47 -12.24 -10.72
CA ARG A 175 -18.07 -13.07 -11.87
C ARG A 175 -18.53 -14.53 -11.78
N LYS A 176 -19.16 -14.96 -10.67
CA LYS A 176 -19.60 -16.34 -10.40
C LYS A 176 -18.47 -17.39 -10.54
N THR A 177 -17.23 -16.98 -10.36
CA THR A 177 -16.04 -17.83 -10.42
C THR A 177 -15.66 -18.23 -9.00
N ALA A 178 -15.97 -19.49 -8.64
CA ALA A 178 -15.64 -20.19 -7.39
C ALA A 178 -16.15 -19.53 -6.08
N ASP A 179 -16.34 -20.41 -5.09
CA ASP A 179 -17.00 -20.24 -3.77
C ASP A 179 -17.41 -18.82 -3.33
N PHE A 180 -18.64 -18.44 -3.69
CA PHE A 180 -19.29 -17.20 -3.24
C PHE A 180 -19.28 -17.06 -1.72
N TYR A 181 -19.45 -18.17 -0.98
CA TYR A 181 -19.52 -18.11 0.48
C TYR A 181 -18.15 -17.80 1.08
N SER A 182 -17.08 -18.44 0.60
CA SER A 182 -15.72 -18.10 1.03
C SER A 182 -15.40 -16.63 0.77
N GLN A 183 -15.71 -16.13 -0.42
CA GLN A 183 -15.45 -14.74 -0.79
C GLN A 183 -16.28 -13.76 0.04
N PHE A 184 -17.57 -14.06 0.24
CA PHE A 184 -18.46 -13.25 1.05
C PHE A 184 -17.95 -13.11 2.50
N TYR A 185 -17.61 -14.22 3.14
CA TYR A 185 -17.14 -14.19 4.52
C TYR A 185 -15.74 -13.60 4.66
N MET A 186 -14.86 -13.80 3.68
CA MET A 186 -13.54 -13.16 3.66
C MET A 186 -13.69 -11.64 3.50
N LYS A 187 -14.62 -11.20 2.65
CA LYS A 187 -14.94 -9.78 2.49
C LYS A 187 -15.45 -9.19 3.81
N GLN A 188 -16.41 -9.84 4.47
CA GLN A 188 -16.91 -9.40 5.77
C GLN A 188 -15.81 -9.35 6.84
N TYR A 189 -14.91 -10.34 6.85
CA TYR A 189 -13.76 -10.33 7.74
C TYR A 189 -12.87 -9.10 7.51
N ALA A 190 -12.50 -8.84 6.25
CA ALA A 190 -11.68 -7.69 5.89
C ALA A 190 -12.36 -6.36 6.21
N GLU A 191 -13.67 -6.23 5.99
CA GLU A 191 -14.45 -5.04 6.38
C GLU A 191 -14.43 -4.81 7.90
N ASN A 192 -14.65 -5.88 8.68
CA ASN A 192 -14.64 -5.82 10.14
C ASN A 192 -13.25 -5.45 10.68
N GLU A 193 -12.20 -6.09 10.20
CA GLU A 193 -10.83 -5.82 10.64
C GLU A 193 -10.38 -4.40 10.23
N LEU A 194 -10.75 -3.92 9.04
CA LEU A 194 -10.53 -2.54 8.63
C LEU A 194 -11.26 -1.54 9.55
N ALA A 195 -12.50 -1.85 9.94
CA ALA A 195 -13.25 -1.01 10.88
C ALA A 195 -12.59 -0.99 12.27
N THR A 196 -12.15 -2.14 12.78
CA THR A 196 -11.38 -2.23 14.02
C THR A 196 -10.09 -1.44 13.92
N PHE A 197 -9.38 -1.55 12.80
CA PHE A 197 -8.16 -0.80 12.55
C PHE A 197 -8.41 0.70 12.63
N LYS A 198 -9.42 1.23 11.92
CA LYS A 198 -9.79 2.65 11.94
C LYS A 198 -10.15 3.14 13.34
N THR A 199 -10.91 2.36 14.10
CA THR A 199 -11.23 2.68 15.51
C THR A 199 -9.96 2.76 16.34
N LYS A 200 -9.03 1.81 16.17
CA LYS A 200 -7.77 1.81 16.91
C LYS A 200 -6.92 3.04 16.60
N ILE A 201 -6.87 3.46 15.34
CA ILE A 201 -6.18 4.69 14.96
C ILE A 201 -6.84 5.92 15.61
N SER A 202 -8.17 5.95 15.72
CA SER A 202 -8.88 7.03 16.42
C SER A 202 -8.49 7.09 17.90
N GLU A 203 -8.51 5.95 18.59
CA GLU A 203 -8.09 5.87 20.00
C GLU A 203 -6.65 6.35 20.20
N LEU A 204 -5.74 5.92 19.31
CA LEU A 204 -4.35 6.35 19.36
C LEU A 204 -4.25 7.87 19.20
N ASN A 205 -5.05 8.48 18.32
CA ASN A 205 -5.07 9.92 18.07
C ASN A 205 -5.61 10.74 19.25
N ASP A 206 -6.64 10.23 19.91
CA ASP A 206 -7.27 10.88 21.06
C ASP A 206 -6.34 10.91 22.28
N ASN A 207 -5.51 9.88 22.45
CA ASN A 207 -4.49 9.87 23.51
C ASN A 207 -3.33 10.84 23.20
N HIS A 208 -3.43 12.07 23.71
CA HIS A 208 -2.46 13.12 23.44
C HIS A 208 -1.02 12.81 23.89
N MET A 209 -0.83 11.89 24.85
CA MET A 209 0.49 11.49 25.35
C MET A 209 1.25 10.61 24.35
N ASN A 210 0.55 9.85 23.50
CA ASN A 210 1.16 8.95 22.52
C ASN A 210 2.01 9.69 21.48
N TRP A 211 1.73 10.97 21.26
CA TRP A 211 2.34 11.76 20.19
C TRP A 211 3.28 12.85 20.68
N HIS A 212 3.54 12.86 21.99
CA HIS A 212 4.60 13.67 22.56
C HIS A 212 5.96 13.19 22.01
N PRO A 213 7.01 14.03 21.93
CA PRO A 213 8.39 13.60 21.67
C PRO A 213 8.94 12.43 22.50
N ARG A 214 8.25 12.07 23.59
CA ARG A 214 8.54 10.96 24.50
C ARG A 214 7.43 9.90 24.53
N GLY A 215 6.40 10.06 23.71
CA GLY A 215 5.30 9.12 23.56
C GLY A 215 5.69 7.95 22.65
N ASN A 216 4.89 6.89 22.69
CA ASN A 216 5.12 5.63 21.98
C ASN A 216 4.08 5.37 20.87
N GLY A 217 3.35 6.39 20.42
CA GLY A 217 2.27 6.21 19.43
C GLY A 217 2.72 5.64 18.09
N HIS A 218 3.94 5.95 17.65
CA HIS A 218 4.52 5.32 16.45
C HIS A 218 4.77 3.83 16.67
N GLU A 219 5.41 3.46 17.78
CA GLU A 219 5.69 2.05 18.10
C GLU A 219 4.37 1.28 18.26
N GLN A 220 3.38 1.83 18.97
CA GLN A 220 2.04 1.23 19.10
C GLN A 220 1.32 1.06 17.76
N LEU A 221 1.43 2.04 16.85
CA LEU A 221 0.88 1.93 15.50
C LEU A 221 1.54 0.79 14.72
N VAL A 222 2.87 0.76 14.72
CA VAL A 222 3.64 -0.26 14.00
C VAL A 222 3.33 -1.65 14.58
N ASP A 223 3.42 -1.82 15.91
CA ASP A 223 3.10 -3.07 16.59
C ASP A 223 1.69 -3.56 16.25
N TYR A 224 0.72 -2.64 16.19
CA TYR A 224 -0.65 -2.98 15.83
C TYR A 224 -0.79 -3.41 14.36
N ILE A 225 -0.14 -2.69 13.42
CA ILE A 225 -0.13 -3.08 11.99
C ILE A 225 0.54 -4.45 11.81
N MET A 226 1.68 -4.66 12.46
CA MET A 226 2.42 -5.93 12.43
C MET A 226 1.64 -7.09 13.06
N ALA A 227 0.62 -6.79 13.86
CA ALA A 227 -0.24 -7.77 14.50
C ALA A 227 -1.59 -7.95 13.78
N LEU A 228 -1.85 -7.27 12.65
CA LEU A 228 -3.10 -7.44 11.91
C LEU A 228 -3.17 -8.86 11.31
N PRO A 229 -4.14 -9.69 11.73
CA PRO A 229 -4.26 -11.06 11.24
C PRO A 229 -4.21 -11.20 9.72
N LEU A 230 -5.00 -10.43 8.96
CA LEU A 230 -5.04 -10.61 7.51
C LEU A 230 -3.71 -10.28 6.83
N LEU A 231 -3.02 -9.21 7.25
CA LEU A 231 -1.73 -8.81 6.67
C LEU A 231 -0.58 -9.77 7.02
N THR A 232 -0.72 -10.53 8.11
CA THR A 232 0.29 -11.51 8.56
C THR A 232 0.03 -12.92 8.06
N SER A 233 -1.15 -13.17 7.48
CA SER A 233 -1.57 -14.48 6.99
C SER A 233 -1.10 -14.75 5.56
N GLN A 234 -1.12 -16.02 5.19
CA GLN A 234 -0.94 -16.53 3.85
C GLN A 234 -2.25 -17.11 3.32
N ILE A 235 -2.34 -17.25 2.00
CA ILE A 235 -3.47 -17.93 1.36
C ILE A 235 -3.58 -19.36 1.91
N GLY A 236 -4.78 -19.72 2.36
CA GLY A 236 -5.08 -21.01 2.97
C GLY A 236 -5.06 -21.02 4.50
N ASP A 237 -4.55 -19.97 5.15
CA ASP A 237 -4.61 -19.86 6.61
C ASP A 237 -6.07 -19.69 7.09
N GLU A 238 -6.35 -20.13 8.32
CA GLU A 238 -7.67 -19.97 8.94
C GLU A 238 -7.66 -18.86 9.98
N LEU A 239 -8.59 -17.92 9.84
CA LEU A 239 -8.77 -16.80 10.74
C LEU A 239 -10.09 -16.93 11.50
N ARG A 240 -10.08 -16.62 12.79
CA ARG A 240 -11.29 -16.62 13.61
C ARG A 240 -12.25 -15.52 13.13
N CYS A 241 -13.42 -15.90 12.69
CA CYS A 241 -14.45 -15.01 12.13
C CYS A 241 -15.78 -15.26 12.83
N ASP A 242 -16.16 -14.39 13.77
CA ASP A 242 -17.40 -14.56 14.54
C ASP A 242 -18.67 -14.39 13.66
N SER A 243 -18.55 -13.78 12.48
CA SER A 243 -19.64 -13.69 11.50
C SER A 243 -19.78 -14.94 10.61
N HIS A 244 -18.81 -15.86 10.64
CA HIS A 244 -18.88 -17.13 9.91
C HIS A 244 -19.58 -18.21 10.76
N PRO A 245 -20.47 -19.06 10.20
CA PRO A 245 -21.19 -20.10 10.95
C PRO A 245 -20.29 -21.09 11.70
N GLN A 246 -19.10 -21.36 11.17
CA GLN A 246 -18.11 -22.24 11.79
C GLN A 246 -17.11 -21.50 12.70
N GLY A 247 -17.24 -20.18 12.84
CA GLY A 247 -16.31 -19.34 13.61
C GLY A 247 -14.95 -19.13 12.95
N LEU A 248 -14.75 -19.59 11.72
CA LEU A 248 -13.48 -19.56 10.98
C LEU A 248 -13.72 -19.11 9.53
N VAL A 249 -12.78 -18.38 8.95
CA VAL A 249 -12.73 -18.05 7.53
C VAL A 249 -11.36 -18.44 6.97
N THR A 250 -11.33 -19.04 5.79
CA THR A 250 -10.08 -19.33 5.09
C THR A 250 -9.62 -18.12 4.29
N VAL A 251 -8.36 -17.74 4.44
CA VAL A 251 -7.73 -16.64 3.72
C VAL A 251 -7.59 -17.01 2.25
N ILE A 252 -8.08 -16.14 1.37
CA ILE A 252 -8.05 -16.34 -0.08
C ILE A 252 -7.40 -15.17 -0.80
N ALA A 253 -6.84 -15.39 -1.98
CA ALA A 253 -6.47 -14.31 -2.89
C ALA A 253 -7.73 -13.68 -3.50
N SER A 254 -7.62 -12.40 -3.91
CA SER A 254 -8.70 -11.67 -4.56
C SER A 254 -8.68 -11.75 -6.10
N TYR A 255 -7.93 -12.68 -6.70
CA TYR A 255 -7.70 -12.77 -8.16
C TYR A 255 -7.66 -14.22 -8.66
#